data_AF-A0A2K3JAL6-F1
#
_entry.id   AF-A0A2K3JAL6-F1
#
_cell.length_a   1.000
_cell.length_b   1.000
_cell.length_c   1.000
_cell.angle_alpha   90.00
_cell.angle_beta   90.00
_cell.angle_gamma   90.00
#
_symmetry.space_group_name_H-M   'P 1'
#
loop_
_entity.id
_entity.type
_entity.pdbx_description
1 polymer ?
#
loop_
_entity_poly.entity_id
_entity_poly.type
_entity_poly.pdbx_seq_one_letter_code
_entity_poly.pdbx_strand_id
1 'polypeptide(L)'
;MANAYQINGTGIPIDPTEAQWMPRDIEGIDGNGRAIYSAVREFRFRWGLLSPGQVWQLQEWWQSIGATGTSTAALPHYAYPTYTFYTYTGVYLQEPVVDIYFTENYQDVTLLITNIRTQDV
;
A
#
# COMPACT_ATOMS: atom_id res chain seq x y z
N MET A 1 1.58 15.50 14.36
CA MET A 1 0.64 14.38 14.49
C MET A 1 1.39 13.14 14.04
N ALA A 2 1.30 12.02 14.77
CA ALA A 2 2.00 10.81 14.34
C ALA A 2 1.37 10.30 13.04
N ASN A 3 2.18 10.06 12.01
CA ASN A 3 1.72 9.48 10.76
C ASN A 3 1.05 8.14 11.08
N ALA A 4 -0.24 8.03 10.78
CA ALA A 4 -1.03 6.86 11.15
C ALA A 4 -0.61 5.61 10.34
N TYR A 5 -0.05 5.82 9.16
CA TYR A 5 0.53 4.78 8.32
C TYR A 5 2.00 4.54 8.70
N GLN A 6 2.33 3.29 9.02
CA GLN A 6 3.68 2.88 9.37
C GLN A 6 4.04 1.57 8.69
N ILE A 7 5.26 1.48 8.17
CA ILE A 7 5.82 0.25 7.61
C ILE A 7 7.08 -0.10 8.40
N ASN A 8 7.14 -1.31 8.94
CA ASN A 8 8.20 -1.76 9.85
C ASN A 8 8.41 -0.82 11.06
N GLY A 9 7.33 -0.20 11.55
CA GLY A 9 7.38 0.82 12.62
C GLY A 9 7.87 2.20 12.16
N THR A 10 8.29 2.32 10.91
CA THR A 10 8.75 3.58 10.32
C THR A 10 7.58 4.30 9.66
N GLY A 11 7.34 5.56 10.02
CA GLY A 11 6.33 6.38 9.36
C GLY A 11 6.68 6.63 7.89
N ILE A 12 5.65 6.72 7.04
CA ILE A 12 5.81 7.17 5.66
C ILE A 12 6.26 8.65 5.69
N PRO A 13 7.29 9.06 4.95
CA PRO A 13 7.88 10.41 5.07
C PRO A 13 6.96 11.51 4.54
N ILE A 14 6.08 11.17 3.59
CA ILE A 14 5.18 12.08 2.90
C ILE A 14 3.79 11.49 2.93
N ASP A 15 2.82 12.24 3.43
CA ASP A 15 1.45 11.76 3.49
C ASP A 15 0.86 11.54 2.08
N PRO A 16 0.23 10.38 1.84
CA PRO A 16 -0.41 10.08 0.57
C PRO A 16 -1.63 10.98 0.34
N THR A 17 -1.88 11.34 -0.92
CA THR A 17 -3.11 12.03 -1.33
C THR A 17 -4.32 11.11 -1.22
N GLU A 18 -4.14 9.84 -1.58
CA GLU A 18 -5.16 8.80 -1.46
C GLU A 18 -4.55 7.53 -0.86
N ALA A 19 -5.30 6.90 0.05
CA ALA A 19 -4.94 5.65 0.68
C ALA A 19 -6.19 4.76 0.72
N GLN A 20 -6.18 3.63 0.00
CA GLN A 20 -7.36 2.80 -0.15
C GLN A 20 -7.07 1.32 -0.31
N TRP A 21 -8.02 0.50 0.14
CA TRP A 21 -8.06 -0.92 -0.14
C TRP A 21 -8.40 -1.16 -1.61
N MET A 22 -7.59 -1.96 -2.28
CA MET A 22 -7.85 -2.31 -3.67
C MET A 22 -9.00 -3.32 -3.76
N PRO A 23 -9.86 -3.22 -4.80
CA PRO A 23 -10.82 -4.27 -5.11
C PRO A 23 -10.07 -5.58 -5.39
N ARG A 24 -10.71 -6.71 -5.10
CA ARG A 24 -10.15 -8.02 -5.44
C ARG A 24 -10.53 -8.36 -6.87
N ASP A 25 -9.54 -8.78 -7.64
CA ASP A 25 -9.77 -9.38 -8.93
C ASP A 25 -10.39 -10.77 -8.79
N ILE A 26 -11.23 -11.12 -9.76
CA ILE A 26 -11.84 -12.45 -9.86
C ILE A 26 -10.82 -13.37 -10.53
N GLU A 27 -10.33 -14.35 -9.77
CA GLU A 27 -9.34 -15.34 -10.23
C GLU A 27 -10.00 -16.45 -11.06
N GLY A 28 -11.31 -16.65 -10.88
CA GLY A 28 -12.04 -17.67 -11.62
C GLY A 28 -13.47 -17.86 -11.10
N ILE A 29 -14.10 -18.95 -11.55
CA ILE A 29 -15.45 -19.36 -11.16
C ILE A 29 -15.38 -20.80 -10.66
N ASP A 30 -15.99 -21.09 -9.51
CA ASP A 30 -16.06 -22.43 -8.94
C ASP A 30 -17.05 -23.34 -9.68
N GLY A 31 -17.07 -24.63 -9.33
CA GLY A 31 -18.00 -25.61 -9.91
C GLY A 31 -19.50 -25.34 -9.63
N ASN A 32 -19.82 -24.38 -8.77
CA ASN A 32 -21.16 -23.94 -8.41
C ASN A 32 -21.52 -22.56 -9.00
N GLY A 33 -20.67 -22.00 -9.88
CA GLY A 33 -20.91 -20.71 -10.53
C GLY A 33 -20.56 -19.48 -9.67
N ARG A 34 -19.83 -19.61 -8.56
CA ARG A 34 -19.41 -18.50 -7.69
C ARG A 34 -18.03 -18.00 -8.08
N ALA A 35 -17.84 -16.68 -8.05
CA ALA A 35 -16.54 -16.07 -8.26
C ALA A 35 -15.55 -16.46 -7.15
N ILE A 36 -14.36 -16.88 -7.56
CA ILE A 36 -13.22 -17.14 -6.69
C ILE A 36 -12.38 -15.86 -6.66
N TYR A 37 -12.04 -15.42 -5.45
CA TYR A 37 -11.21 -14.25 -5.23
C TYR A 37 -9.91 -14.67 -4.54
N SER A 38 -8.85 -13.87 -4.72
CA SER A 38 -7.64 -14.03 -3.94
C SER A 38 -7.92 -13.96 -2.43
N ALA A 39 -7.26 -14.84 -1.67
CA ALA A 39 -7.36 -14.87 -0.20
C ALA A 39 -6.72 -13.63 0.43
N VAL A 40 -5.75 -13.02 -0.27
CA VAL A 40 -5.04 -11.83 0.17
C VAL A 40 -5.67 -10.56 -0.40
N ARG A 41 -5.27 -9.41 0.14
CA ARG A 41 -5.68 -8.08 -0.32
C ARG A 41 -4.46 -7.23 -0.60
N GLU A 42 -4.74 -6.13 -1.28
CA GLU A 42 -3.77 -5.10 -1.55
C GLU A 42 -4.27 -3.76 -1.04
N PHE A 43 -3.32 -2.91 -0.65
CA PHE A 43 -3.58 -1.55 -0.19
C PHE A 43 -2.69 -0.59 -0.96
N ARG A 44 -3.29 0.45 -1.52
CA ARG A 44 -2.61 1.40 -2.40
C ARG A 44 -2.50 2.76 -1.73
N PHE A 45 -1.30 3.30 -1.77
CA PHE A 45 -1.03 4.72 -1.55
C PHE A 45 -0.79 5.40 -2.89
N ARG A 46 -1.36 6.58 -3.07
CA ARG A 46 -1.17 7.41 -4.25
C ARG A 46 -0.85 8.84 -3.84
N TRP A 47 0.14 9.43 -4.51
CA TRP A 47 0.47 10.84 -4.43
C TRP A 47 0.22 11.47 -5.79
N GLY A 48 -0.71 12.42 -5.86
CA GLY A 48 -1.10 13.02 -7.15
C GLY A 48 -0.01 13.91 -7.76
N LEU A 49 0.72 14.65 -6.92
CA LEU A 49 1.78 15.56 -7.33
C LEU A 49 2.93 15.48 -6.33
N LEU A 50 4.11 15.04 -6.77
CA LEU A 50 5.34 15.09 -5.99
C LEU A 50 6.43 15.83 -6.77
N SER A 51 7.19 16.67 -6.05
CA SER A 51 8.42 17.24 -6.60
C SER A 51 9.50 16.15 -6.74
N PRO A 52 10.52 16.34 -7.59
CA PRO A 52 11.62 15.39 -7.72
C PRO A 52 12.33 15.06 -6.40
N GLY A 53 12.50 16.05 -5.51
CA GLY A 53 13.10 15.82 -4.19
C GLY A 53 12.23 14.97 -3.27
N GLN A 54 10.90 15.08 -3.38
CA GLN A 54 9.96 14.26 -2.62
C GLN A 54 9.90 12.81 -3.11
N VAL A 55 9.98 12.61 -4.42
CA VAL A 55 10.09 11.26 -5.00
C VAL A 55 11.39 10.60 -4.55
N TRP A 56 12.50 11.34 -4.57
CA TRP A 56 13.78 10.85 -4.05
C TRP A 56 13.69 10.45 -2.57
N GLN A 57 13.07 11.29 -1.74
CA GLN A 57 12.85 10.99 -0.32
C GLN A 57 12.00 9.72 -0.11
N LEU A 58 10.95 9.54 -0.92
CA LEU A 58 10.11 8.34 -0.85
C LEU A 58 10.90 7.09 -1.29
N GLN A 59 11.73 7.21 -2.32
CA GLN A 59 12.58 6.14 -2.81
C GLN A 59 13.64 5.74 -1.78
N GLU A 60 14.35 6.70 -1.16
CA GLU A 60 15.31 6.42 -0.10
C GLU A 60 14.65 5.79 1.12
N TRP A 61 13.49 6.30 1.51
CA TRP A 61 12.70 5.69 2.58
C TRP A 61 12.34 4.24 2.23
N TRP A 62 11.83 3.99 1.03
CA TRP A 62 11.48 2.64 0.56
C TRP A 62 12.69 1.71 0.58
N GLN A 63 13.86 2.16 0.12
CA GLN A 63 15.10 1.40 0.18
C GLN A 63 15.54 1.12 1.62
N SER A 64 15.33 2.07 2.54
CA SER A 64 15.68 1.91 3.95
C SER A 64 14.83 0.85 4.67
N ILE A 65 13.57 0.67 4.26
CA ILE A 65 12.66 -0.35 4.81
C ILE A 65 12.68 -1.67 4.03
N GLY A 66 13.22 -1.66 2.81
CA GLY A 66 12.89 -2.60 1.74
C GLY A 66 14.00 -3.54 1.25
N ALA A 67 14.80 -4.11 2.14
CA ALA A 67 15.70 -5.23 1.82
C ALA A 67 15.32 -6.58 2.46
N THR A 68 14.23 -6.65 3.24
CA THR A 68 13.99 -7.79 4.15
C THR A 68 12.99 -8.85 3.68
N GLY A 69 12.42 -8.71 2.48
CA GLY A 69 11.52 -9.70 1.88
C GLY A 69 10.17 -9.89 2.59
N THR A 70 9.98 -9.47 3.84
CA THR A 70 8.68 -9.43 4.54
C THR A 70 8.65 -8.22 5.47
N SER A 71 7.50 -7.54 5.49
CA SER A 71 7.29 -6.32 6.28
C SER A 71 6.03 -6.41 7.13
N THR A 72 5.90 -5.47 8.07
CA THR A 72 4.68 -5.21 8.84
C THR A 72 4.12 -3.85 8.46
N ALA A 73 2.83 -3.73 8.19
CA ALA A 73 2.18 -2.47 7.83
C ALA A 73 1.02 -2.14 8.78
N ALA A 74 1.08 -0.96 9.39
CA ALA A 74 -0.04 -0.37 10.13
C ALA A 74 -0.96 0.35 9.15
N LEU A 75 -2.15 -0.21 8.93
CA LEU A 75 -3.14 0.26 7.96
C LEU A 75 -4.54 0.32 8.60
N PRO A 76 -5.50 1.08 8.04
CA PRO A 76 -6.88 1.07 8.49
C PRO A 76 -7.47 -0.34 8.41
N HIS A 77 -8.11 -0.80 9.48
CA HIS A 77 -8.65 -2.15 9.55
C HIS A 77 -9.64 -2.41 8.40
N TYR A 78 -9.40 -3.47 7.63
CA TYR A 78 -10.27 -3.85 6.53
C TYR A 78 -11.71 -4.11 7.02
N ALA A 79 -12.69 -3.51 6.34
CA ALA A 79 -14.13 -3.70 6.59
C ALA A 79 -14.58 -3.46 8.05
N TYR A 80 -13.85 -2.65 8.82
CA TYR A 80 -14.25 -2.28 10.18
C TYR A 80 -15.05 -0.96 10.15
N PRO A 81 -16.14 -0.84 10.92
CA PRO A 81 -17.01 0.34 10.89
C PRO A 81 -16.35 1.60 11.48
N THR A 82 -15.37 1.43 12.37
CA THR A 82 -14.60 2.55 12.94
C THR A 82 -13.23 2.64 12.29
N TYR A 83 -12.73 3.87 12.16
CA TYR A 83 -11.40 4.13 11.62
C TYR A 83 -10.31 3.79 12.65
N THR A 84 -10.01 2.50 12.77
CA THR A 84 -8.99 1.94 13.67
C THR A 84 -7.85 1.36 12.86
N PHE A 85 -6.61 1.64 13.24
CA PHE A 85 -5.44 1.07 12.59
C PHE A 85 -5.13 -0.31 13.17
N TYR A 86 -4.73 -1.22 12.29
CA TYR A 86 -4.31 -2.58 12.61
C TYR A 86 -2.97 -2.87 11.94
N THR A 87 -2.14 -3.66 12.61
CA THR A 87 -0.82 -4.04 12.08
C THR A 87 -0.92 -5.38 11.37
N TYR A 88 -0.76 -5.35 10.05
CA TYR A 88 -0.71 -6.53 9.20
C TYR A 88 0.73 -7.00 9.05
N THR A 89 1.00 -8.28 9.29
CA THR A 89 2.34 -8.87 9.22
C THR A 89 2.51 -9.76 7.99
N GLY A 90 3.74 -9.88 7.49
CA GLY A 90 4.03 -10.73 6.33
C GLY A 90 3.59 -10.12 5.00
N VAL A 91 3.43 -8.78 4.96
CA VAL A 91 3.08 -8.05 3.75
C VAL A 91 4.32 -7.80 2.90
N TYR A 92 4.12 -7.62 1.60
CA TYR A 92 5.17 -7.17 0.69
C TYR A 92 4.91 -5.72 0.30
N LEU A 93 5.99 -4.97 0.16
CA LEU A 93 5.94 -3.59 -0.32
C LEU A 93 6.55 -3.55 -1.72
N GLN A 94 5.79 -3.11 -2.70
CA GLN A 94 6.30 -2.88 -4.04
C GLN A 94 7.06 -1.56 -4.09
N GLU A 95 7.99 -1.44 -5.04
CA GLU A 95 8.70 -0.19 -5.30
C GLU A 95 7.71 0.91 -5.72
N PRO A 96 7.89 2.17 -5.26
CA PRO A 96 7.08 3.28 -5.75
C PRO A 96 7.21 3.40 -7.27
N VAL A 97 6.10 3.29 -7.99
CA VAL A 97 6.07 3.48 -9.44
C VAL A 97 5.65 4.91 -9.74
N VAL A 98 6.36 5.54 -10.66
CA VAL A 98 6.10 6.91 -11.10
C VAL A 98 5.51 6.87 -12.51
N ASP A 99 4.31 7.41 -12.70
CA ASP A 99 3.73 7.59 -14.02
C ASP A 99 4.16 8.94 -14.59
N ILE A 100 4.79 8.95 -15.76
CA ILE A 100 5.47 10.14 -16.29
C ILE A 100 4.56 10.81 -17.32
N TYR A 101 3.86 11.87 -16.93
CA TYR A 101 3.06 12.67 -17.86
C TYR A 101 3.62 14.08 -18.15
N PHE A 102 4.47 14.63 -17.26
CA PHE A 102 5.16 15.92 -17.49
C PHE A 102 6.59 15.92 -16.91
N THR A 103 7.53 16.53 -17.64
CA THR A 103 8.99 16.47 -17.39
C THR A 103 9.47 17.21 -16.13
N GLU A 104 8.63 18.08 -15.53
CA GLU A 104 9.03 18.95 -14.41
C GLU A 104 8.48 18.51 -13.04
N ASN A 105 7.38 17.73 -13.01
CA ASN A 105 6.80 17.21 -11.78
C ASN A 105 6.38 15.76 -12.00
N TYR A 106 6.71 14.90 -11.04
CA TYR A 106 6.24 13.53 -11.06
C TYR A 106 4.77 13.51 -10.61
N GLN A 107 3.90 13.06 -11.50
CA GLN A 107 2.48 12.91 -11.22
C GLN A 107 2.19 11.44 -10.92
N ASP A 108 1.18 11.19 -10.10
CA ASP A 108 0.67 9.84 -9.85
C ASP A 108 1.72 8.81 -9.41
N VAL A 109 2.49 9.16 -8.38
CA VAL A 109 3.36 8.18 -7.71
C VAL A 109 2.48 7.22 -6.93
N THR A 110 2.72 5.91 -7.09
CA THR A 110 1.91 4.86 -6.47
C THR A 110 2.79 3.87 -5.72
N LEU A 111 2.41 3.55 -4.49
CA LEU A 111 3.05 2.52 -3.67
C LEU A 111 1.99 1.47 -3.29
N LEU A 112 2.28 0.20 -3.57
CA LEU A 112 1.37 -0.91 -3.34
C LEU A 112 1.89 -1.83 -2.22
N ILE A 113 1.02 -2.11 -1.26
CA ILE A 113 1.23 -3.17 -0.26
C ILE A 113 0.41 -4.37 -0.70
N THR A 114 1.05 -5.52 -0.84
CA THR A 114 0.41 -6.77 -1.27
C THR A 114 0.51 -7.84 -0.18
N ASN A 115 -0.17 -8.98 -0.41
CA ASN A 115 -0.20 -10.13 0.50
C ASN A 115 -0.82 -9.82 1.88
N ILE A 116 -1.80 -8.91 1.93
CA ILE A 116 -2.47 -8.56 3.19
C ILE A 116 -3.54 -9.62 3.51
N ARG A 117 -3.31 -10.41 4.55
CA ARG A 117 -4.30 -11.37 5.06
C ARG A 117 -5.30 -10.67 5.96
N THR A 118 -6.58 -10.93 5.73
CA THR A 118 -7.71 -10.30 6.45
C THR A 118 -8.57 -11.30 7.21
N GLN A 119 -8.18 -12.59 7.21
CA GLN A 119 -8.96 -13.70 7.76
C GLN A 119 -8.47 -14.18 9.14
N ASP A 120 -7.37 -13.64 9.66
CA ASP A 120 -6.80 -14.04 10.96
C ASP A 120 -7.27 -13.10 12.08
N VAL A 121 -8.59 -13.05 12.29
CA VAL A 121 -9.23 -12.59 13.55
C VAL A 121 -10.10 -13.72 14.08
#